data_AF-A0A6A5YVT2-F1
#
_entry.id   AF-A0A6A5YVT2-F1
#
_cell.length_a   1.000
_cell.length_b   1.000
_cell.length_c   1.000
_cell.angle_alpha   90.00
_cell.angle_beta   90.00
_cell.angle_gamma   90.00
#
_symmetry.space_group_name_H-M   'P 1'
#
loop_
_entity.id
_entity.type
_entity.pdbx_description
1 polymer ?
#
loop_
_entity_poly.entity_id
_entity_poly.type
_entity_poly.pdbx_seq_one_letter_code
_entity_poly.pdbx_strand_id
1 'polypeptide(L)'
;MQFTTTLAALFIASAAALPGTPVQERQATPTAYLRFFNGGGCQGNWVEDFVFPQNTNDCIPVDFTTPYGSFNVTSTTTRQLRLYNSVNCDESGQYITLPAGPSANGCYSQQVKSGKFL
;
A
#
# COMPACT_ATOMS: atom_id res chain seq x y z
N MET A 1 70.20 11.21 11.80
CA MET A 1 69.06 10.45 12.38
C MET A 1 67.80 11.09 11.81
N GLN A 2 67.28 10.57 10.71
CA GLN A 2 66.31 9.46 10.62
C GLN A 2 64.88 10.00 10.53
N PHE A 3 64.37 9.90 9.29
CA PHE A 3 63.00 9.82 8.81
C PHE A 3 61.88 9.63 9.84
N THR A 4 60.77 10.36 9.68
CA THR A 4 59.44 9.72 9.62
C THR A 4 58.39 10.65 9.00
N THR A 5 58.10 10.41 7.72
CA THR A 5 56.89 10.80 7.01
C THR A 5 55.78 9.81 7.39
N THR A 6 54.67 10.27 7.95
CA THR A 6 53.46 9.44 8.11
C THR A 6 52.32 10.05 7.32
N LEU A 7 52.05 9.45 6.16
CA LEU A 7 50.83 9.63 5.38
C LEU A 7 49.62 9.18 6.22
N ALA A 8 48.64 10.06 6.40
CA ALA A 8 47.31 9.70 6.86
C ALA A 8 46.55 9.06 5.69
N ALA A 9 46.38 7.74 5.73
CA ALA A 9 45.57 7.00 4.77
C ALA A 9 44.07 7.17 5.11
N LEU A 10 43.34 7.85 4.23
CA LEU A 10 41.90 8.03 4.26
C LEU A 10 41.25 6.73 3.74
N PHE A 11 40.76 5.88 4.64
CA PHE A 11 39.95 4.72 4.25
C PHE A 11 38.53 5.20 3.91
N ILE A 12 38.25 5.32 2.61
CA ILE A 12 36.88 5.45 2.10
C ILE A 12 36.24 4.07 2.24
N ALA A 13 35.45 3.88 3.30
CA ALA A 13 34.58 2.72 3.42
C ALA A 13 33.47 2.84 2.37
N SER A 14 33.64 2.16 1.24
CA SER A 14 32.55 1.91 0.30
C SER A 14 31.55 0.98 0.97
N ALA A 15 30.50 1.56 1.57
CA ALA A 15 29.34 0.83 2.02
C ALA A 15 28.68 0.17 0.79
N ALA A 16 29.07 -1.07 0.51
CA ALA A 16 28.32 -1.91 -0.43
C ALA A 16 26.95 -2.16 0.22
N ALA A 17 25.90 -1.59 -0.37
CA ALA A 17 24.53 -1.86 0.05
C ALA A 17 24.27 -3.36 -0.09
N LEU A 18 24.13 -4.05 1.05
CA LEU A 18 23.70 -5.44 1.08
C LEU A 18 22.31 -5.54 0.43
N PRO A 19 22.05 -6.59 -0.38
CA PRO A 19 20.71 -6.82 -0.90
C PRO A 19 19.73 -6.89 0.27
N GLY A 20 18.67 -6.08 0.20
CA GLY A 20 17.66 -6.02 1.25
C GLY A 20 17.09 -7.40 1.54
N THR A 21 16.81 -7.70 2.81
CA THR A 21 16.12 -8.96 3.12
C THR A 21 14.70 -8.91 2.54
N PRO A 22 14.05 -10.07 2.30
CA PRO A 22 12.68 -10.11 1.75
C PRO A 22 11.65 -9.31 2.57
N VAL A 23 11.94 -9.03 3.85
CA VAL A 23 11.11 -8.19 4.72
C VAL A 23 11.25 -6.70 4.36
N GLN A 24 12.44 -6.24 4.01
CA GLN A 24 12.67 -4.85 3.56
C GLN A 24 12.02 -4.56 2.20
N GLU A 25 12.04 -5.52 1.26
CA GLU A 25 11.32 -5.38 -0.01
C GLU A 25 9.80 -5.28 0.15
N ARG A 26 9.23 -6.01 1.13
CA ARG A 26 7.79 -5.92 1.45
C ARG A 26 7.38 -4.58 2.05
N GLN A 27 8.29 -3.86 2.71
CA GLN A 27 8.06 -2.50 3.19
C GLN A 27 8.33 -1.43 2.12
N ALA A 28 9.07 -1.76 1.07
CA ALA A 28 9.40 -0.82 0.01
C ALA A 28 8.24 -0.57 -0.97
N THR A 29 7.33 -1.56 -1.13
CA THR A 29 6.20 -1.43 -2.06
C THR A 29 5.11 -0.56 -1.44
N PRO A 30 4.76 0.60 -2.01
CA PRO A 30 3.64 1.41 -1.53
C PRO A 30 2.33 0.62 -1.57
N THR A 31 1.52 0.74 -0.53
CA THR A 31 0.34 -0.13 -0.33
C THR A 31 -0.84 0.65 0.23
N ALA A 32 -2.05 0.32 -0.21
CA ALA A 32 -3.27 0.73 0.45
C ALA A 32 -3.85 -0.45 1.23
N TYR A 33 -4.09 -0.24 2.53
CA TYR A 33 -4.71 -1.18 3.44
C TYR A 33 -6.16 -0.77 3.65
N LEU A 34 -7.07 -1.65 3.25
CA LEU A 34 -8.49 -1.54 3.56
C LEU A 34 -8.80 -2.46 4.73
N ARG A 35 -9.48 -1.94 5.73
CA ARG A 35 -10.04 -2.76 6.81
C ARG A 35 -11.55 -2.59 6.83
N PHE A 36 -12.24 -3.72 6.78
CA PHE A 36 -13.68 -3.82 6.60
C PHE A 36 -14.38 -4.03 7.95
N PHE A 37 -15.54 -3.40 8.13
CA PHE A 37 -16.34 -3.44 9.35
C PHE A 37 -17.78 -3.83 9.05
N ASN A 38 -18.44 -4.48 10.01
CA ASN A 38 -19.84 -4.86 9.87
C ASN A 38 -20.79 -3.63 9.86
N GLY A 39 -20.47 -2.57 10.62
CA GLY A 39 -21.24 -1.33 10.62
C GLY A 39 -21.08 -0.50 9.33
N GLY A 40 -21.99 0.44 9.07
CA GLY A 40 -21.97 1.31 7.89
C GLY A 40 -21.08 2.56 7.97
N GLY A 41 -20.38 2.79 9.08
CA GLY A 41 -19.57 3.99 9.35
C GLY A 41 -18.22 3.69 10.00
N CYS A 42 -17.62 2.55 9.65
CA CYS A 42 -16.35 2.06 10.19
C CYS A 42 -16.39 1.83 11.70
N GLN A 43 -17.58 1.46 12.18
CA GLN A 43 -17.84 1.05 13.55
C GLN A 43 -18.17 -0.45 13.64
N GLY A 44 -18.13 -0.97 14.86
CA GLY A 44 -18.41 -2.39 15.13
C GLY A 44 -17.19 -3.28 14.89
N ASN A 45 -17.43 -4.58 14.78
CA ASN A 45 -16.36 -5.56 14.64
C ASN A 45 -15.68 -5.45 13.29
N TRP A 46 -14.35 -5.51 13.31
CA TRP A 46 -13.52 -5.79 12.14
C TRP A 46 -13.88 -7.19 11.62
N VAL A 47 -14.14 -7.30 10.31
CA VAL A 47 -14.52 -8.57 9.67
C VAL A 47 -13.45 -9.12 8.73
N GLU A 48 -12.74 -8.26 8.00
CA GLU A 48 -11.72 -8.66 7.05
C GLU A 48 -10.80 -7.48 6.72
N ASP A 49 -9.61 -7.74 6.18
CA ASP A 49 -8.73 -6.74 5.58
C ASP A 49 -8.28 -7.13 4.17
N PHE A 50 -7.95 -6.12 3.36
CA PHE A 50 -7.42 -6.34 2.02
C PHE A 50 -6.32 -5.33 1.71
N VAL A 51 -5.28 -5.80 1.02
CA VAL A 51 -4.11 -5.00 0.68
C VAL A 51 -4.02 -4.84 -0.82
N PHE A 52 -3.97 -3.60 -1.28
CA PHE A 52 -3.65 -3.25 -2.66
C PHE A 52 -2.18 -2.83 -2.76
N PRO A 53 -1.26 -3.71 -3.19
CA PRO A 53 0.11 -3.34 -3.48
C PRO A 53 0.20 -2.55 -4.79
N GLN A 54 0.89 -1.42 -4.76
CA GLN A 54 1.16 -0.60 -5.94
C GLN A 54 2.37 -1.16 -6.71
N ASN A 55 2.28 -2.42 -7.14
CA ASN A 55 3.31 -3.12 -7.90
C ASN A 55 2.89 -3.42 -9.35
N THR A 56 1.62 -3.20 -9.70
CA THR A 56 1.07 -3.38 -11.05
C THR A 56 0.05 -2.28 -11.40
N ASN A 57 -0.24 -2.15 -12.70
CA ASN A 57 -1.36 -1.39 -13.25
C ASN A 57 -2.60 -2.25 -13.48
N ASP A 58 -2.51 -3.56 -13.22
CA ASP A 58 -3.59 -4.50 -13.46
C ASP A 58 -4.76 -4.26 -12.50
N CYS A 59 -5.92 -4.75 -12.92
CA CYS A 59 -7.06 -4.83 -12.04
C CYS A 59 -6.82 -5.92 -10.98
N ILE A 60 -6.91 -5.54 -9.71
CA ILE A 60 -6.77 -6.44 -8.57
C ILE A 60 -8.18 -6.80 -8.09
N PRO A 61 -8.61 -8.07 -8.20
CA PRO A 61 -9.90 -8.51 -7.65
C PRO A 61 -9.83 -8.60 -6.12
N VAL A 62 -10.96 -8.31 -5.48
CA VAL A 62 -11.18 -8.62 -4.06
C VAL A 62 -12.01 -9.89 -3.98
N ASP A 63 -11.45 -10.94 -3.40
CA ASP A 63 -11.95 -12.32 -3.50
C ASP A 63 -12.61 -12.86 -2.23
N PHE A 64 -12.64 -12.08 -1.14
CA PHE A 64 -13.36 -12.48 0.06
C PHE A 64 -14.88 -12.26 -0.07
N THR A 65 -15.65 -13.15 0.54
CA THR A 65 -17.13 -13.14 0.47
C THR A 65 -17.81 -12.67 1.75
N THR A 66 -17.03 -12.38 2.80
CA THR A 66 -17.53 -11.94 4.11
C THR A 66 -18.33 -10.63 3.98
N PRO A 67 -19.59 -10.58 4.42
CA PRO A 67 -20.37 -9.34 4.39
C PRO A 67 -19.78 -8.24 5.26
N TYR A 68 -19.82 -7.00 4.78
CA TYR A 68 -19.42 -5.80 5.50
C TYR A 68 -20.31 -4.61 5.12
N GLY A 69 -20.40 -3.63 6.02
CA GLY A 69 -21.15 -2.39 5.82
C GLY A 69 -20.28 -1.19 5.44
N SER A 70 -18.99 -1.22 5.79
CA SER A 70 -18.04 -0.14 5.48
C SER A 70 -16.60 -0.59 5.54
N PHE A 71 -15.69 0.26 5.08
CA PHE A 71 -14.26 0.08 5.22
C PHE A 71 -13.53 1.39 5.49
N ASN A 72 -12.45 1.32 6.24
CA ASN A 72 -11.50 2.42 6.36
C ASN A 72 -10.24 2.14 5.53
N VAL A 73 -9.54 3.21 5.16
CA VAL A 73 -8.33 3.13 4.35
C VAL A 73 -7.16 3.75 5.08
N THR A 74 -6.02 3.06 5.07
CA THR A 74 -4.70 3.62 5.36
C THR A 74 -3.82 3.37 4.14
N SER A 75 -3.20 4.41 3.58
CA SER A 75 -2.40 4.28 2.35
C SER A 75 -1.02 4.88 2.51
N THR A 76 -0.04 4.29 1.82
CA THR A 76 1.28 4.88 1.55
C THR A 76 1.53 5.05 0.05
N THR A 77 0.50 4.89 -0.77
CA THR A 77 0.60 4.83 -2.24
C THR A 77 1.05 6.16 -2.83
N THR A 78 1.78 6.13 -3.94
CA THR A 78 2.18 7.34 -4.68
C THR A 78 1.22 7.68 -5.81
N ARG A 79 0.29 6.78 -6.12
CA ARG A 79 -0.76 6.94 -7.14
C ARG A 79 -2.14 6.81 -6.52
N GLN A 80 -3.12 7.37 -7.23
CA GLN A 80 -4.51 7.24 -6.86
C GLN A 80 -4.95 5.78 -7.02
N LEU A 81 -5.73 5.28 -6.08
CA LEU A 81 -6.33 3.96 -6.15
C LEU A 81 -7.82 4.10 -6.43
N ARG A 82 -8.29 3.58 -7.55
CA ARG A 82 -9.71 3.50 -7.85
C ARG A 82 -10.27 2.15 -7.41
N LEU A 83 -11.29 2.18 -6.56
CA LEU A 83 -12.01 1.01 -6.06
C LEU A 83 -13.38 0.93 -6.74
N TYR A 84 -13.75 -0.25 -7.21
CA TYR A 84 -14.98 -0.49 -7.97
C TYR A 84 -15.92 -1.40 -7.19
N ASN A 85 -17.22 -1.18 -7.36
CA ASN A 85 -18.26 -2.09 -6.86
C ASN A 85 -18.52 -3.29 -7.78
N SER A 86 -17.81 -3.35 -8.90
CA SER A 86 -17.85 -4.40 -9.92
C SER A 86 -16.56 -5.22 -9.90
N VAL A 87 -16.65 -6.45 -10.44
CA VAL A 87 -15.46 -7.25 -10.74
C VAL A 87 -14.74 -6.67 -11.97
N ASN A 88 -13.46 -7.01 -12.14
CA ASN A 88 -12.66 -6.65 -13.32
C ASN A 88 -12.51 -5.15 -13.61
N CYS A 89 -12.67 -4.29 -12.59
CA CYS A 89 -12.47 -2.85 -12.69
C CYS A 89 -13.28 -2.20 -13.82
N ASP A 90 -14.53 -2.64 -13.96
CA ASP A 90 -15.46 -2.13 -14.97
C ASP A 90 -15.73 -0.64 -14.74
N GLU A 91 -15.19 0.19 -15.65
CA GLU A 91 -15.29 1.65 -15.64
C GLU A 91 -16.72 2.17 -15.88
N SER A 92 -17.64 1.34 -16.35
CA SER A 92 -19.06 1.71 -16.48
C SER A 92 -19.82 1.64 -15.15
N GLY A 93 -19.26 0.97 -14.14
CA GLY A 93 -19.84 0.81 -12.81
C GLY A 93 -19.57 1.98 -11.86
N GLN A 94 -19.99 1.82 -10.59
CA GLN A 94 -19.67 2.81 -9.56
C GLN A 94 -18.28 2.58 -9.01
N TYR A 95 -17.55 3.67 -8.79
CA TYR A 95 -16.23 3.64 -8.21
C TYR A 95 -16.02 4.80 -7.24
N ILE A 96 -15.07 4.62 -6.33
CA ILE A 96 -14.47 5.71 -5.57
C ILE A 96 -12.98 5.81 -5.91
N THR A 97 -12.44 7.01 -5.89
CA THR A 97 -11.01 7.24 -6.11
C THR A 97 -10.39 7.74 -4.82
N LEU A 98 -9.45 6.95 -4.31
CA LEU A 98 -8.65 7.27 -3.14
C LEU A 98 -7.46 8.13 -3.60
N PRO A 99 -7.18 9.24 -2.91
CA PRO A 99 -6.05 10.10 -3.26
C PRO A 99 -4.72 9.37 -3.02
N ALA A 100 -3.69 9.81 -3.76
CA ALA A 100 -2.32 9.41 -3.52
C ALA A 100 -1.79 10.00 -2.21
N GLY A 101 -0.77 9.36 -1.65
CA GLY A 101 -0.06 9.78 -0.46
C GLY A 101 -0.62 9.17 0.82
N PRO A 102 -0.02 9.53 1.97
CA PRO A 102 -0.50 9.14 3.28
C PRO A 102 -1.90 9.68 3.52
N SER A 103 -2.90 8.86 3.25
CA SER A 103 -4.29 9.17 3.55
C SER A 103 -4.63 8.61 4.91
N ALA A 104 -4.89 9.51 5.85
CA ALA A 104 -5.40 9.16 7.17
C ALA A 104 -6.94 9.11 7.11
N ASN A 105 -7.49 7.91 7.33
CA ASN A 105 -8.82 7.72 7.92
C ASN A 105 -10.02 8.23 7.09
N GLY A 106 -10.12 7.83 5.82
CA GLY A 106 -11.40 7.87 5.11
C GLY A 106 -12.25 6.67 5.50
N CYS A 107 -13.52 6.89 5.88
CA CYS A 107 -14.51 5.83 6.04
C CYS A 107 -15.47 5.82 4.85
N TYR A 108 -15.73 4.64 4.29
CA TYR A 108 -16.53 4.47 3.08
C TYR A 108 -17.54 3.34 3.26
N SER A 109 -18.76 3.53 2.77
CA SER A 109 -19.86 2.55 2.86
C SER A 109 -20.14 1.81 1.54
N GLN A 110 -19.22 1.88 0.58
CA GLN A 110 -19.36 1.21 -0.71
C GLN A 110 -18.91 -0.25 -0.64
N GLN A 111 -19.50 -1.11 -1.46
CA GLN A 111 -18.94 -2.42 -1.78
C GLN A 111 -17.73 -2.27 -2.71
N VAL A 112 -16.61 -2.88 -2.35
CA VAL A 112 -15.39 -3.05 -3.12
C VAL A 112 -15.33 -4.49 -3.62
N LYS A 113 -15.22 -4.66 -4.93
CA LYS A 113 -15.03 -5.96 -5.60
C LYS A 113 -13.75 -6.02 -6.44
N SER A 114 -13.21 -4.87 -6.81
CA SER A 114 -11.92 -4.78 -7.48
C SER A 114 -11.31 -3.39 -7.33
N GLY A 115 -10.03 -3.24 -7.63
CA GLY A 115 -9.35 -1.95 -7.63
C GLY A 115 -8.16 -1.90 -8.58
N LYS A 116 -7.82 -0.70 -9.05
CA LYS A 116 -6.61 -0.45 -9.87
C LYS A 116 -5.99 0.90 -9.57
N PHE A 117 -4.68 0.98 -9.74
CA PHE A 117 -3.94 2.23 -9.62
C PHE A 117 -4.01 3.04 -10.92
N LEU A 118 -4.20 4.37 -10.79
CA LEU A 118 -4.29 5.33 -11.89
C LEU A 118 -2.97 6.05 -12.11
#